data_AF-A0A368T3M9-F1
#
_entry.id   AF-A0A368T3M9-F1
#
_cell.length_a   1.000
_cell.length_b   1.000
_cell.length_c   1.000
_cell.angle_alpha   90.00
_cell.angle_beta   90.00
_cell.angle_gamma   90.00
#
_symmetry.space_group_name_H-M   'P 1'
#
loop_
_entity.id
_entity.type
_entity.pdbx_description
1 polymer ?
#
loop_
_entity_poly.entity_id
_entity_poly.type
_entity_poly.pdbx_seq_one_letter_code
_entity_poly.pdbx_strand_id
1 'polypeptide(L)'
;MAMEKPRSRRSHEVRKYTVSLPKDIAEEIRERVGPTGFSAYVTRALEELLERERLAELAAAFDAKYGSAPDEEISEAEEVFRKAREKWARRRATNEKS
;
A
#
# COMPACT_ATOMS: atom_id res chain seq x y z
N MET A 1 -15.59 27.39 30.27
CA MET A 1 -15.30 27.04 28.87
C MET A 1 -13.84 26.62 28.79
N ALA A 2 -13.57 25.32 28.75
CA ALA A 2 -12.22 24.81 28.57
C ALA A 2 -12.00 24.61 27.07
N MET A 3 -11.03 25.33 26.50
CA MET A 3 -10.61 25.16 25.11
C MET A 3 -9.90 23.81 24.97
N GLU A 4 -10.51 22.93 24.16
CA GLU A 4 -9.94 21.66 23.73
C GLU A 4 -8.65 21.96 22.93
N LYS A 5 -7.51 21.42 23.39
CA LYS A 5 -6.21 21.61 22.71
C LYS A 5 -6.28 20.99 21.31
N PRO A 6 -5.70 21.64 20.27
CA PRO A 6 -5.68 21.07 18.92
C PRO A 6 -4.94 19.73 18.94
N ARG A 7 -5.59 18.67 18.43
CA ARG A 7 -4.99 17.34 18.26
C ARG A 7 -3.71 17.48 17.44
N SER A 8 -2.55 17.35 18.10
CA SER A 8 -1.26 17.28 17.44
C SER A 8 -1.30 16.24 16.33
N ARG A 9 -0.97 16.65 15.09
CA ARG A 9 -0.66 15.71 14.00
C ARG A 9 0.43 14.79 14.54
N ARG A 10 0.11 13.52 14.83
CA ARG A 10 1.09 12.54 15.30
C ARG A 10 2.23 12.47 14.28
N SER A 11 3.33 13.16 14.56
CA SER A 11 4.62 12.92 13.92
C SER A 11 5.01 11.49 14.29
N HIS A 12 5.07 10.58 13.32
CA HIS A 12 5.58 9.24 13.58
C HIS A 12 7.05 9.37 13.97
N GLU A 13 7.41 8.76 15.09
CA GLU A 13 8.79 8.71 15.55
C GLU A 13 9.59 7.85 14.56
N VAL A 14 10.58 8.46 13.88
CA VAL A 14 11.47 7.73 12.97
C VAL A 14 12.71 7.30 13.75
N ARG A 15 12.97 5.99 13.77
CA ARG A 15 14.20 5.40 14.33
C ARG A 15 15.02 4.78 13.21
N LYS A 16 16.34 4.98 13.26
CA LYS A 16 17.27 4.37 12.30
C LYS A 16 17.59 2.94 12.74
N TYR A 17 17.32 2.00 11.85
CA TYR A 17 17.77 0.61 11.97
C TYR A 17 18.78 0.32 10.86
N THR A 18 19.72 -0.58 11.11
CA THR A 18 20.69 -1.04 10.11
C THR A 18 20.38 -2.49 9.76
N VAL A 19 20.22 -2.76 8.47
CA VAL A 19 19.94 -4.10 7.92
C VAL A 19 20.94 -4.39 6.81
N SER A 20 21.26 -5.68 6.61
CA SER A 20 22.08 -6.13 5.49
C SER A 20 21.17 -6.49 4.31
N LEU A 21 21.52 -6.05 3.11
CA LEU A 21 20.78 -6.32 1.88
C LEU A 21 21.72 -6.91 0.83
N PRO A 22 21.24 -7.79 -0.06
CA PRO A 22 21.98 -8.21 -1.24
C PRO A 22 22.44 -6.99 -2.06
N LYS A 23 23.72 -7.01 -2.47
CA LYS A 23 24.36 -5.85 -3.12
C LYS A 23 23.66 -5.49 -4.44
N ASP A 24 23.36 -6.50 -5.24
CA ASP A 24 22.62 -6.40 -6.49
C ASP A 24 21.30 -5.65 -6.31
N ILE A 25 20.49 -6.02 -5.31
CA ILE A 25 19.21 -5.35 -5.02
C ILE A 25 19.43 -3.91 -4.56
N ALA A 26 20.40 -3.68 -3.66
CA ALA A 26 20.65 -2.35 -3.12
C ALA A 26 21.12 -1.37 -4.21
N GLU A 27 21.98 -1.81 -5.12
CA GLU A 27 22.47 -0.99 -6.22
C GLU A 27 21.36 -0.76 -7.27
N GLU A 28 20.55 -1.77 -7.60
CA GLU A 28 19.41 -1.59 -8.50
C GLU A 28 18.42 -0.53 -7.98
N ILE A 29 18.10 -0.55 -6.68
CA ILE A 29 17.24 0.47 -6.07
C ILE A 29 17.90 1.84 -6.18
N ARG A 30 19.20 1.95 -5.86
CA ARG A 30 19.93 3.23 -5.93
C ARG A 30 19.97 3.81 -7.34
N GLU A 31 20.12 2.98 -8.36
CA GLU A 31 20.05 3.40 -9.76
C GLU A 31 18.67 3.97 -10.10
N ARG A 32 17.59 3.35 -9.60
CA ARG A 32 16.20 3.78 -9.86
C ARG A 32 15.82 5.08 -9.15
N VAL A 33 16.25 5.28 -7.91
CA VAL A 33 15.74 6.37 -7.04
C VAL A 33 16.77 7.43 -6.68
N GLY A 34 18.02 7.22 -7.06
CA GLY A 34 19.13 8.11 -6.76
C GLY A 34 19.61 8.08 -5.29
N PRO A 35 20.60 8.91 -4.94
CA PRO A 35 21.33 8.82 -3.67
C PRO A 35 20.50 9.14 -2.42
N THR A 36 19.44 9.95 -2.55
CA THR A 36 18.59 10.36 -1.43
C THR A 36 17.26 9.61 -1.37
N GLY A 37 16.87 8.90 -2.44
CA GLY A 37 15.58 8.23 -2.54
C GLY A 37 15.53 6.84 -1.90
N PHE A 38 16.67 6.27 -1.51
CA PHE A 38 16.76 4.87 -1.08
C PHE A 38 15.90 4.59 0.16
N SER A 39 15.99 5.42 1.19
CA SER A 39 15.19 5.24 2.41
C SER A 39 13.70 5.40 2.14
N ALA A 40 13.29 6.40 1.36
CA ALA A 40 11.90 6.62 1.00
C ALA A 40 11.31 5.45 0.21
N TYR A 41 12.10 4.90 -0.72
CA TYR A 41 11.72 3.71 -1.48
C TYR A 41 11.49 2.50 -0.57
N VAL A 42 12.44 2.21 0.32
CA VAL A 42 12.34 1.08 1.25
C VAL A 42 11.16 1.26 2.20
N THR A 43 10.98 2.46 2.79
CA THR A 43 9.84 2.74 3.67
C THR A 43 8.53 2.48 2.95
N ARG A 44 8.35 3.03 1.74
CA ARG A 44 7.13 2.83 0.95
C ARG A 44 6.91 1.34 0.62
N ALA A 45 7.97 0.63 0.22
CA ALA A 45 7.87 -0.79 -0.10
C ALA A 45 7.45 -1.63 1.11
N LEU A 46 7.97 -1.31 2.30
CA LEU A 46 7.60 -1.96 3.54
C LEU A 46 6.17 -1.60 3.97
N GLU A 47 5.74 -0.36 3.80
CA GLU A 47 4.34 0.05 4.05
C GLU A 47 3.38 -0.72 3.14
N GLU A 48 3.67 -0.78 1.84
CA GLU A 48 2.86 -1.56 0.89
C GLU A 48 2.85 -3.06 1.22
N LEU A 49 3.96 -3.61 1.69
CA LEU A 49 4.07 -5.01 2.10
C LEU A 49 3.21 -5.29 3.34
N LEU A 50 3.37 -4.49 4.40
CA LEU A 50 2.61 -4.66 5.65
C LEU A 50 1.11 -4.50 5.43
N GLU A 51 0.69 -3.58 4.55
CA GLU A 51 -0.71 -3.43 4.18
C GLU A 51 -1.23 -4.69 3.48
N ARG A 52 -0.47 -5.26 2.55
CA ARG A 52 -0.84 -6.52 1.87
C ARG A 52 -0.91 -7.70 2.83
N GLU A 53 0.03 -7.81 3.77
CA GLU A 53 0.04 -8.86 4.79
C GLU A 53 -1.21 -8.78 5.67
N ARG A 54 -1.57 -7.59 6.16
CA ARG A 54 -2.80 -7.38 6.94
C ARG A 54 -4.06 -7.74 6.16
N LEU A 55 -4.11 -7.39 4.87
CA LEU A 55 -5.23 -7.75 4.00
C LEU A 55 -5.32 -9.26 3.79
N ALA A 56 -4.18 -9.94 3.63
CA ALA A 56 -4.12 -11.39 3.49
C ALA A 56 -4.55 -12.10 4.77
N GLU A 57 -4.13 -11.61 5.94
CA GLU A 57 -4.60 -12.11 7.23
C GLU A 57 -6.12 -11.99 7.38
N LEU A 58 -6.69 -10.84 6.99
CA LEU A 58 -8.12 -10.62 7.02
C LEU A 58 -8.86 -11.57 6.06
N ALA A 59 -8.37 -11.74 4.84
CA ALA A 59 -8.95 -12.66 3.87
C ALA A 59 -8.94 -14.10 4.39
N ALA A 60 -7.80 -14.55 4.93
CA ALA A 60 -7.68 -15.89 5.52
C ALA A 60 -8.64 -16.10 6.70
N ALA A 61 -8.86 -15.07 7.54
CA ALA A 61 -9.83 -15.15 8.62
C ALA A 61 -11.28 -15.27 8.13
N PHE A 62 -11.61 -14.66 6.98
CA PHE A 62 -12.92 -14.81 6.34
C PHE A 62 -13.10 -16.21 5.76
N ASP A 63 -12.11 -16.70 5.01
CA ASP A 63 -12.13 -18.05 4.44
C ASP A 63 -12.24 -19.12 5.53
N ALA A 64 -11.53 -18.95 6.65
CA ALA A 64 -11.63 -19.87 7.78
C ALA A 64 -13.04 -19.88 8.41
N LYS A 65 -13.77 -18.76 8.35
CA LYS A 65 -15.10 -18.62 8.95
C LYS A 65 -16.23 -19.05 8.02
N TYR A 66 -16.11 -18.82 6.72
CA TYR A 66 -17.20 -18.99 5.76
C TYR A 66 -16.89 -20.01 4.64
N GLY A 67 -15.65 -20.49 4.55
CA GLY A 67 -15.14 -21.20 3.39
C GLY A 67 -14.61 -20.22 2.33
N SER A 68 -13.72 -20.71 1.46
CA SER A 68 -13.24 -19.93 0.32
C SER A 68 -14.36 -19.66 -0.67
N ALA A 69 -14.33 -18.47 -1.28
CA ALA A 69 -15.30 -18.10 -2.30
C ALA A 69 -15.18 -19.00 -3.55
N PRO A 70 -16.29 -19.33 -4.23
CA PRO A 70 -16.24 -20.07 -5.50
C PRO A 70 -15.52 -19.27 -6.60
N ASP A 71 -14.77 -19.97 -7.45
CA ASP A 71 -14.00 -19.35 -8.54
C ASP A 71 -14.86 -18.50 -9.51
N GLU A 72 -16.10 -18.93 -9.76
CA GLU A 72 -17.06 -18.19 -10.59
C GLU A 72 -17.36 -16.80 -9.98
N GLU A 73 -17.64 -16.76 -8.66
CA GLU A 73 -17.92 -15.51 -7.95
C GLU A 73 -16.69 -14.59 -7.88
N ILE A 74 -15.49 -15.18 -7.73
CA ILE A 74 -14.23 -14.43 -7.79
C ILE A 74 -14.06 -13.80 -9.17
N SER A 75 -14.26 -14.56 -10.24
CA SER A 75 -14.12 -14.07 -11.62
C SER A 75 -15.10 -12.94 -11.94
N GLU A 76 -16.36 -13.08 -11.52
CA GLU A 76 -17.37 -12.02 -11.66
C GLU A 76 -16.94 -10.75 -10.89
N ALA A 77 -16.46 -10.91 -9.66
CA ALA A 77 -15.97 -9.79 -8.85
C ALA A 77 -14.76 -9.10 -9.49
N GLU A 78 -13.79 -9.85 -10.02
CA GLU A 78 -12.62 -9.32 -10.72
C GLU A 78 -13.01 -8.46 -11.94
N GLU A 79 -13.98 -8.94 -12.73
CA GLU A 79 -14.51 -8.20 -13.88
C GLU A 79 -15.12 -6.86 -13.45
N VAL A 80 -15.89 -6.85 -12.35
CA VAL A 80 -16.47 -5.63 -11.75
C VAL A 80 -15.38 -4.68 -11.26
N PHE A 81 -14.39 -5.19 -10.53
CA PHE A 81 -13.27 -4.40 -10.02
C PHE A 81 -12.45 -3.77 -11.14
N ARG A 82 -12.19 -4.51 -12.23
CA ARG A 82 -11.48 -3.99 -13.41
C ARG A 82 -12.22 -2.83 -14.05
N LYS A 83 -13.53 -2.97 -14.32
CA LYS A 83 -14.37 -1.89 -14.86
C LYS A 83 -14.41 -0.67 -13.94
N ALA A 84 -14.48 -0.90 -12.62
CA ALA A 84 -14.38 0.18 -11.64
C ALA A 84 -13.03 0.90 -11.74
N ARG A 85 -11.90 0.17 -11.75
CA ARG A 85 -10.56 0.77 -11.87
C ARG A 85 -10.41 1.63 -13.12
N GLU A 86 -10.88 1.17 -14.28
CA GLU A 86 -10.87 1.94 -15.52
C GLU A 86 -11.67 3.24 -15.41
N LYS A 87 -12.87 3.18 -14.82
CA LYS A 87 -13.72 4.35 -14.59
C LYS A 87 -13.04 5.36 -13.66
N TRP A 88 -12.39 4.88 -12.59
CA TRP A 88 -11.68 5.73 -11.65
C TRP A 88 -10.42 6.36 -12.26
N ALA A 89 -9.68 5.62 -13.08
CA ALA A 89 -8.55 6.14 -13.85
C ALA A 89 -9.01 7.25 -14.81
N ARG A 90 -10.12 7.03 -15.53
CA ARG A 90 -10.73 8.04 -16.42
C ARG A 90 -11.08 9.33 -15.67
N ARG A 91 -11.70 9.21 -14.48
CA ARG A 91 -12.06 10.35 -13.63
C ARG A 91 -10.84 11.16 -13.18
N ARG A 92 -9.75 10.48 -12.79
CA ARG A 92 -8.50 11.17 -12.43
C ARG A 92 -7.91 11.92 -13.63
N ALA A 93 -7.88 11.30 -14.81
CA ALA A 93 -7.36 11.95 -16.02
C ALA A 93 -8.19 13.16 -16.47
N THR A 94 -9.51 13.16 -16.24
CA THR A 94 -10.36 14.33 -16.52
C THR A 94 -10.18 15.45 -15.49
N ASN A 95 -9.96 15.10 -14.21
CA ASN A 95 -9.79 16.09 -13.13
C ASN A 95 -8.41 16.76 -13.15
N GLU A 96 -7.40 16.14 -13.78
CA GLU A 96 -6.06 16.70 -13.97
C GLU A 96 -5.96 17.64 -15.19
N LYS A 97 -6.95 17.62 -16.09
CA LYS A 97 -7.03 18.48 -17.28
C LYS A 97 -7.92 19.71 -17.12
N SER A 98 -8.49 19.94 -15.93
CA SER A 98 -9.34 21.08 -15.59
C SER A 98 -8.65 22.03 -14.62
#